data_AF-B0PAA4-F1
#
_entry.id   AF-B0PAA4-F1
#
_cell.length_a   1.000
_cell.length_b   1.000
_cell.length_c   1.000
_cell.angle_alpha   90.00
_cell.angle_beta   90.00
_cell.angle_gamma   90.00
#
_symmetry.space_group_name_H-M   'P 1'
#
loop_
_entity.id
_entity.type
_entity.pdbx_description
1 polymer ?
#
loop_
_entity_poly.entity_id
_entity_poly.type
_entity_poly.pdbx_seq_one_letter_code
_entity_poly.pdbx_strand_id
1 'polypeptide(L)' 'MELYKEILVNVLQRQQVRVLFPRLKISAREIVGMECYKALRKIRAILADDRLNDAECFQKIEEIVQVFD' A
#
# COMPACT_ATOMS: atom_id res chain seq x y z
N MET A 1 27.00 9.32 7.82
CA MET A 1 26.76 8.90 6.43
C MET A 1 27.98 9.28 5.62
N GLU A 2 28.28 8.62 4.49
CA GLU A 2 29.44 9.01 3.69
C GLU A 2 29.21 10.36 2.98
N LEU A 3 30.18 11.27 3.07
CA LEU A 3 30.11 12.67 2.61
C LEU A 3 29.59 12.82 1.17
N TYR A 4 29.93 11.89 0.28
CA TYR A 4 29.48 11.92 -1.11
C TYR A 4 27.95 11.77 -1.23
N LYS A 5 27.30 11.01 -0.33
CA LYS A 5 25.83 10.84 -0.31
C LYS A 5 25.15 12.14 0.09
N GLU A 6 25.71 12.87 1.05
CA GLU A 6 25.17 14.15 1.53
C GLU A 6 25.26 15.24 0.46
N ILE A 7 26.36 15.27 -0.29
CA ILE A 7 26.52 16.15 -1.46
C ILE A 7 25.47 15.80 -2.52
N LEU A 8 25.28 14.51 -2.81
CA LEU A 8 24.30 14.05 -3.81
C LEU A 8 22.85 14.44 -3.43
N VAL A 9 22.47 14.23 -2.16
CA VAL A 9 21.14 14.60 -1.64
C VAL A 9 20.90 16.11 -1.77
N ASN A 10 21.87 16.95 -1.38
CA ASN A 10 21.74 18.40 -1.47
C ASN A 10 21.54 18.91 -2.90
N VAL A 11 22.21 18.29 -3.88
CA VAL A 11 22.05 18.65 -5.30
C VAL A 11 20.70 18.19 -5.83
N LEU A 12 20.30 16.95 -5.53
CA LEU A 12 19.06 16.34 -6.04
C LEU A 12 17.80 16.97 -5.45
N GLN A 13 17.82 17.38 -4.17
CA GLN A 13 16.68 18.04 -3.51
C GLN A 13 16.24 19.36 -4.19
N ARG A 14 17.13 19.99 -4.96
CA ARG A 14 16.85 21.25 -5.66
C ARG A 14 16.34 21.06 -7.09
N GLN A 15 16.23 19.82 -7.56
CA GLN A 15 15.83 19.51 -8.93
C GLN A 15 14.36 19.13 -9.02
N GLN A 16 13.69 19.56 -10.09
CA GLN A 16 12.37 19.02 -10.43
C GLN A 16 12.54 17.59 -10.97
N VAL A 17 11.99 16.62 -10.26
CA VAL A 17 11.94 15.22 -10.72
C VAL A 17 10.58 14.96 -11.37
N ARG A 18 10.59 14.43 -12.60
CA ARG A 18 9.39 13.90 -13.27
C ARG A 18 9.54 12.41 -13.44
N VAL A 19 8.57 11.66 -12.93
CA VAL A 19 8.50 10.20 -13.11
C VAL A 19 7.49 9.90 -14.20
N LEU A 20 7.94 9.19 -15.23
CA LEU A 20 7.11 8.75 -16.35
C LEU A 20 7.11 7.23 -16.37
N PHE A 21 5.93 6.63 -16.51
CA PHE A 21 5.79 5.19 -16.70
C PHE A 21 5.25 4.89 -18.11
N PRO A 22 6.07 5.04 -19.17
CA PRO A 22 5.63 4.99 -20.57
C PRO A 22 5.07 3.63 -21.00
N ARG A 23 5.30 2.58 -20.20
CA ARG A 23 4.81 1.22 -20.44
C ARG A 23 3.83 0.74 -19.36
N LEU A 24 3.34 1.63 -18.49
CA LEU A 24 2.31 1.27 -17.53
C LEU A 24 1.00 1.05 -18.29
N LYS A 25 0.68 -0.22 -18.53
CA LYS A 25 -0.56 -0.65 -19.19
C LYS A 25 -1.74 -0.77 -18.22
N ILE A 26 -1.45 -0.72 -16.92
CA ILE A 26 -2.45 -0.85 -15.86
C ILE A 26 -3.02 0.54 -15.55
N SER A 27 -4.33 0.64 -15.56
CA SER A 27 -5.07 1.84 -15.20
C SER A 27 -5.08 2.05 -13.68
N ALA A 28 -5.28 3.30 -13.24
CA ALA A 28 -5.50 3.59 -11.82
C ALA A 28 -6.64 2.76 -11.23
N ARG A 29 -7.69 2.49 -12.02
CA ARG A 29 -8.81 1.63 -11.64
C ARG A 29 -8.38 0.20 -11.37
N GLU A 30 -7.51 -0.37 -12.20
CA GLU A 30 -6.98 -1.72 -12.02
C GLU A 30 -6.03 -1.79 -10.82
N ILE A 31 -5.20 -0.76 -10.60
CA ILE A 31 -4.34 -0.69 -9.41
C ILE A 31 -5.19 -0.68 -8.13
N VAL A 32 -6.18 0.21 -8.05
CA VAL A 32 -7.11 0.28 -6.91
C VAL A 32 -7.87 -1.04 -6.76
N GLY A 33 -8.37 -1.59 -7.87
CA GLY A 33 -9.06 -2.88 -7.87
C GLY A 33 -8.20 -4.03 -7.33
N MET A 34 -6.90 -4.07 -7.65
CA MET A 34 -5.97 -5.06 -7.10
C MET A 34 -5.76 -4.90 -5.60
N GLU A 35 -5.63 -3.66 -5.10
CA GLU A 35 -5.48 -3.41 -3.67
C GLU A 35 -6.76 -3.74 -2.88
N CYS A 36 -7.93 -3.36 -3.40
CA CYS A 36 -9.22 -3.77 -2.83
C CYS A 36 -9.37 -5.29 -2.84
N TYR A 37 -8.98 -5.97 -3.91
CA TYR A 37 -9.02 -7.43 -3.99
C TYR A 37 -8.12 -8.09 -2.94
N LYS A 38 -6.90 -7.56 -2.72
CA LYS A 38 -6.01 -8.03 -1.65
C LYS A 38 -6.64 -7.82 -0.26
N ALA A 39 -7.25 -6.66 -0.01
CA ALA A 39 -7.95 -6.38 1.25
C ALA A 39 -9.08 -7.38 1.49
N LEU A 40 -9.95 -7.59 0.49
CA LEU A 40 -11.04 -8.57 0.56
C LEU A 40 -10.55 -10.00 0.82
N ARG A 41 -9.42 -10.40 0.21
CA ARG A 41 -8.82 -11.71 0.48
C ARG A 41 -8.34 -11.86 1.93
N LYS A 42 -7.78 -10.81 2.53
CA LYS A 42 -7.38 -10.80 3.94
C LYS A 42 -8.60 -10.89 4.86
N ILE A 43 -9.64 -10.11 4.59
CA ILE A 43 -10.92 -10.16 5.32
C ILE A 43 -11.51 -11.56 5.26
N ARG A 44 -11.57 -12.17 4.06
CA ARG A 44 -12.07 -13.55 3.91
C ARG A 44 -11.24 -14.56 4.69
N ALA A 45 -9.93 -14.38 4.79
CA ALA A 45 -9.06 -15.26 5.57
C ALA A 45 -9.32 -15.13 7.08
N ILE A 46 -9.58 -13.92 7.57
CA ILE A 46 -9.97 -13.65 8.96
C ILE A 46 -11.30 -14.35 9.27
N LEU A 47 -12.31 -14.17 8.41
CA LEU A 47 -13.64 -14.77 8.59
C LEU A 47 -13.65 -16.30 8.49
N ALA A 48 -12.62 -16.90 7.87
CA ALA A 48 -12.49 -18.35 7.75
C ALA A 48 -11.65 -18.98 8.87
N ASP A 49 -11.14 -18.18 9.81
CA ASP A 49 -10.37 -18.66 10.95
C ASP A 49 -11.31 -18.95 12.13
N ASP A 50 -11.70 -20.20 12.28
CA ASP A 50 -12.58 -20.67 13.35
C ASP A 50 -12.02 -20.47 14.78
N ARG A 51 -10.76 -20.04 14.91
CA ARG A 51 -10.13 -19.71 16.20
C ARG A 51 -10.48 -18.32 16.70
N LEU A 52 -10.97 -17.45 15.81
CA LEU A 52 -11.29 -16.07 16.14
C LEU A 52 -12.76 -15.95 16.55
N ASN A 53 -13.01 -15.15 17.58
CA ASN A 53 -14.37 -14.72 17.91
C ASN A 53 -14.77 -13.47 17.12
N ASP A 54 -16.06 -13.11 17.18
CA ASP A 54 -16.60 -11.97 16.42
C ASP A 54 -15.92 -10.64 16.72
N ALA A 55 -15.51 -10.39 17.97
CA ALA A 55 -14.82 -9.16 18.35
C ALA A 55 -13.40 -9.11 17.77
N GLU A 56 -12.69 -10.24 17.77
CA GLU A 56 -11.37 -10.35 17.15
C GLU A 56 -11.42 -10.21 15.62
N CYS A 57 -12.43 -10.80 14.99
CA CYS A 57 -12.71 -10.63 13.56
C CYS A 57 -12.98 -9.17 13.23
N PHE A 58 -13.85 -8.51 14.00
CA PHE A 58 -14.18 -7.09 13.81
C PHE A 58 -12.93 -6.21 13.88
N GLN A 59 -12.15 -6.32 14.96
CA GLN A 59 -10.95 -5.51 15.13
C GLN A 59 -9.95 -5.68 13.98
N LYS A 60 -9.67 -6.93 13.56
CA LYS A 60 -8.73 -7.20 12.47
C LYS A 60 -9.24 -6.70 11.11
N ILE A 61 -10.56 -6.72 10.89
CA ILE A 61 -11.16 -6.20 9.65
C ILE A 61 -11.13 -4.67 9.65
N GLU A 62 -11.41 -4.03 10.79
CA GLU A 62 -11.34 -2.57 10.95
C GLU A 62 -9.94 -2.03 10.63
N GLU A 63 -8.88 -2.69 11.12
CA GLU A 63 -7.49 -2.35 10.80
C GLU A 63 -7.19 -2.41 9.29
N ILE A 64 -7.86 -3.30 8.54
CA ILE A 64 -7.69 -3.40 7.08
C ILE A 64 -8.42 -2.26 6.37
N VAL A 65 -9.63 -1.93 6.81
CA VAL A 65 -10.49 -0.93 6.17
C VAL A 65 -9.95 0.47 6.40
N GLN A 66 -9.41 0.77 7.59
CA GLN A 66 -8.88 2.08 7.94
C GLN A 66 -7.73 2.56 7.02
N VAL A 67 -7.03 1.66 6.32
CA VAL A 67 -5.98 2.05 5.35
C VAL A 67 -6.57 2.72 4.10
N PHE A 68 -7.87 2.60 3.87
CA PHE A 68 -8.59 3.15 2.72
C PHE A 68 -9.43 4.39 3.05
N ASP A 69 -9.53 4.77 4.33
CA ASP A 69 -10.17 6.00 4.81
C ASP A 69 -9.16 7.16 4.91
#